data_AF-A0A088E2D0-F1
#
_entry.id   AF-A0A088E2D0-F1
#
_cell.length_a   1.000
_cell.length_b   1.000
_cell.length_c   1.000
_cell.angle_alpha   90.00
_cell.angle_beta   90.00
_cell.angle_gamma   90.00
#
_symmetry.space_group_name_H-M   'P 1'
#
loop_
_entity.id
_entity.type
_entity.pdbx_description
1 polymer ?
#
loop_
_entity_poly.entity_id
_entity_poly.type
_entity_poly.pdbx_seq_one_letter_code
_entity_poly.pdbx_strand_id
1 'polypeptide(L)'
;MASVALIVLTVNPFTLEALPKNPLVLMASHYSLYFAGALAGLGLFRFNKLLAIPAVIPPIVFHLPYFFVESGVSLPWTFVDYSLTVVGGILLGGSMRQMGKVMKGSLFVLYMIGDTTLAILLILGFPVYSSPTVPFSPYSTTQLVEVSYLMFGVMNAILFGVLGYTLKKLLE
;
A
#
# COMPACT_ATOMS: atom_id res chain seq x y z
N MET A 1 10.26 -3.08 16.95
CA MET A 1 9.28 -2.21 17.66
C MET A 1 8.47 -1.36 16.69
N ALA A 2 9.09 -0.66 15.72
CA ALA A 2 8.36 0.17 14.74
C ALA A 2 7.23 -0.58 13.98
N SER A 3 7.47 -1.78 13.47
CA SER A 3 6.44 -2.58 12.78
C SER A 3 5.21 -2.89 13.63
N VAL A 4 5.42 -3.27 14.89
CA VAL A 4 4.32 -3.59 15.81
C VAL A 4 3.52 -2.33 16.15
N ALA A 5 4.22 -1.21 16.38
CA ALA A 5 3.56 0.07 16.63
C ALA A 5 2.67 0.50 15.45
N LEU A 6 3.18 0.39 14.21
CA LEU A 6 2.39 0.68 13.01
C LEU A 6 1.14 -0.21 12.90
N ILE A 7 1.28 -1.52 13.11
CA ILE A 7 0.14 -2.45 13.06
C ILE A 7 -0.91 -2.08 14.12
N VAL A 8 -0.50 -1.81 15.36
CA VAL A 8 -1.44 -1.45 16.44
C VAL A 8 -2.13 -0.11 16.18
N LEU A 9 -1.41 0.88 15.66
CA LEU A 9 -1.97 2.18 15.30
C LEU A 9 -2.91 2.10 14.09
N THR A 10 -2.72 1.11 13.21
CA THR A 10 -3.55 0.92 12.03
C THR A 10 -4.73 -0.01 12.26
N VAL A 11 -4.61 -1.04 13.08
CA VAL A 11 -5.66 -2.03 13.34
C VAL A 11 -6.21 -1.82 14.74
N ASN A 12 -7.22 -0.97 14.84
CA ASN A 12 -7.91 -0.68 16.10
C ASN A 12 -9.40 -0.37 15.84
N PRO A 13 -10.25 -0.33 16.89
CA PRO A 13 -11.68 -0.11 16.70
C PRO A 13 -12.03 1.18 15.95
N PHE A 14 -11.27 2.26 16.17
CA PHE A 14 -11.54 3.55 15.52
C PHE A 14 -11.26 3.50 14.02
N THR A 15 -10.16 2.85 13.61
CA THR A 15 -9.86 2.72 12.17
C THR A 15 -10.85 1.81 11.48
N LEU A 16 -11.22 0.68 12.10
CA LEU A 16 -12.20 -0.27 11.56
C LEU A 16 -13.59 0.36 11.40
N GLU A 17 -14.05 1.19 12.34
CA GLU A 17 -15.34 1.89 12.23
C GLU A 17 -15.33 2.98 11.14
N ALA A 18 -14.16 3.54 10.84
CA ALA A 18 -14.00 4.58 9.84
C ALA A 18 -13.96 4.03 8.39
N LEU A 19 -13.56 2.77 8.18
CA LEU A 19 -13.37 2.20 6.83
C LEU A 19 -14.59 2.36 5.92
N PRO A 20 -15.83 2.03 6.33
CA PRO A 20 -16.99 2.10 5.43
C PRO A 20 -17.37 3.54 5.07
N LYS A 21 -16.86 4.51 5.83
CA LYS A 21 -17.22 5.94 5.73
C LYS A 21 -16.13 6.75 5.03
N ASN A 22 -14.88 6.29 5.07
CA ASN A 22 -13.74 7.07 4.63
C ASN A 22 -12.68 6.19 3.92
N PRO A 23 -12.60 6.23 2.58
CA PRO A 23 -11.64 5.43 1.81
C PRO A 23 -10.20 5.89 2.01
N LEU A 24 -9.96 7.10 2.53
CA LEU A 24 -8.64 7.59 2.90
C LEU A 24 -8.05 6.75 4.04
N VAL A 25 -8.86 6.39 5.03
CA VAL A 25 -8.41 5.53 6.14
C VAL A 25 -8.03 4.15 5.61
N LEU A 26 -8.82 3.58 4.69
CA LEU A 26 -8.50 2.30 4.07
C LEU A 26 -7.16 2.35 3.33
N MET A 27 -6.95 3.34 2.47
CA MET A 27 -5.70 3.50 1.71
C MET A 27 -4.49 3.74 2.63
N ALA A 28 -4.64 4.58 3.65
CA ALA A 28 -3.61 4.82 4.65
C ALA A 28 -3.25 3.55 5.43
N SER A 29 -4.25 2.77 5.82
CA SER A 29 -4.06 1.49 6.47
C SER A 29 -3.30 0.52 5.58
N HIS A 30 -3.66 0.45 4.30
CA HIS A 30 -3.03 -0.41 3.32
C HIS A 30 -1.52 -0.11 3.19
N TYR A 31 -1.14 1.16 3.00
CA TYR A 31 0.28 1.57 2.99
C TYR A 31 1.01 1.26 4.30
N SER A 32 0.39 1.61 5.43
CA SER A 32 0.98 1.43 6.76
C SER A 32 1.28 -0.04 7.06
N LEU A 33 0.32 -0.93 6.77
CA LEU A 33 0.46 -2.36 7.03
C LEU A 33 1.48 -3.03 6.12
N TYR A 34 1.49 -2.67 4.83
CA TYR A 34 2.49 -3.20 3.89
C TYR A 34 3.90 -2.77 4.32
N PHE A 35 4.06 -1.49 4.69
CA PHE A 35 5.33 -0.96 5.17
C PHE A 35 5.76 -1.57 6.51
N ALA A 36 4.84 -1.75 7.46
CA ALA A 36 5.09 -2.42 8.72
C ALA A 36 5.59 -3.85 8.51
N GLY A 37 4.94 -4.57 7.59
CA GLY A 37 5.36 -5.89 7.13
C GLY A 37 6.76 -5.85 6.52
N ALA A 38 7.05 -4.90 5.61
CA ALA A 38 8.37 -4.76 4.99
C ALA A 38 9.48 -4.49 6.00
N LEU A 39 9.24 -3.64 7.00
CA LEU A 39 10.17 -3.39 8.09
C LEU A 39 10.43 -4.65 8.93
N ALA A 40 9.37 -5.42 9.25
CA ALA A 40 9.49 -6.66 9.99
C ALA A 40 10.26 -7.71 9.18
N GLY A 41 9.89 -7.88 7.91
CA GLY A 41 10.56 -8.70 6.91
C GLY A 41 12.06 -8.43 6.85
N LEU A 42 12.42 -7.16 6.63
CA LEU A 42 13.80 -6.71 6.48
C LEU A 42 14.62 -6.91 7.76
N GLY A 43 14.01 -6.73 8.93
CA GLY A 43 14.67 -6.86 10.23
C GLY A 43 14.87 -8.31 10.66
N LEU A 44 13.88 -9.18 10.43
CA LEU A 44 13.79 -10.51 11.03
C LEU A 44 14.16 -11.65 10.09
N PHE A 45 14.02 -11.46 8.77
CA PHE A 45 14.10 -12.56 7.80
C PHE A 45 15.14 -12.31 6.69
N ARG A 46 15.52 -13.40 6.02
CA ARG A 46 16.46 -13.39 4.88
C ARG A 46 15.99 -14.36 3.79
N PHE A 47 14.83 -14.08 3.21
CA PHE A 47 14.21 -14.95 2.22
C PHE A 47 14.89 -14.89 0.86
N ASN A 48 14.63 -15.92 0.05
CA ASN A 48 15.02 -15.95 -1.36
C ASN A 48 14.41 -14.73 -2.09
N LYS A 49 15.19 -14.10 -2.98
CA LYS A 49 14.74 -12.97 -3.82
C LYS A 49 13.45 -13.25 -4.62
N LEU A 50 13.18 -14.51 -4.97
CA LEU A 50 11.98 -14.91 -5.73
C LEU A 50 10.67 -14.69 -4.94
N LEU A 51 10.71 -14.65 -3.60
CA LEU A 51 9.52 -14.33 -2.80
C LEU A 51 9.07 -12.86 -2.93
N ALA A 52 9.87 -12.00 -3.57
CA ALA A 52 9.42 -10.66 -3.95
C ALA A 52 8.30 -10.68 -5.02
N ILE A 53 8.17 -11.76 -5.79
CA ILE A 53 7.11 -11.91 -6.80
C ILE A 53 5.73 -12.06 -6.13
N PRO A 54 5.49 -13.04 -5.24
CA PRO A 54 4.22 -13.13 -4.53
C PRO A 54 4.01 -11.95 -3.57
N ALA A 55 5.08 -11.27 -3.13
CA ALA A 55 4.97 -10.14 -2.23
C ALA A 55 4.20 -8.94 -2.80
N VAL A 56 4.27 -8.70 -4.12
CA VAL A 56 3.56 -7.58 -4.76
C VAL A 56 2.12 -7.90 -5.14
N ILE A 57 1.69 -9.16 -5.05
CA ILE A 57 0.33 -9.57 -5.43
C ILE A 57 -0.72 -8.93 -4.51
N PRO A 58 -0.60 -8.98 -3.17
CA PRO A 58 -1.59 -8.39 -2.28
C PRO A 58 -1.91 -6.92 -2.58
N PRO A 59 -0.93 -5.99 -2.65
CA PRO A 59 -1.27 -4.60 -2.93
C PRO A 59 -1.97 -4.43 -4.29
N ILE A 60 -1.51 -5.12 -5.33
CA ILE A 60 -2.15 -5.05 -6.65
C ILE A 60 -3.61 -5.51 -6.59
N VAL A 61 -3.88 -6.65 -5.94
CA VAL A 61 -5.24 -7.22 -5.83
C VAL A 61 -6.16 -6.27 -5.09
N PHE A 62 -5.74 -5.70 -3.96
CA PHE A 62 -6.56 -4.80 -3.16
C PHE A 62 -6.67 -3.39 -3.72
N HIS A 63 -5.94 -3.06 -4.79
CA HIS A 63 -6.18 -1.87 -5.60
C HIS A 63 -7.22 -2.10 -6.71
N LEU A 64 -7.65 -3.33 -6.97
CA LEU A 64 -8.73 -3.57 -7.95
C LEU A 64 -10.08 -3.08 -7.39
N PRO A 65 -10.97 -2.52 -8.24
CA PRO A 65 -12.22 -1.87 -7.83
C PRO A 65 -13.05 -2.62 -6.80
N TYR A 66 -13.33 -3.89 -7.08
CA TYR A 66 -14.17 -4.74 -6.25
C TYR A 66 -13.52 -4.99 -4.87
N PHE A 67 -12.27 -5.43 -4.85
CA PHE A 67 -11.59 -5.80 -3.61
C PHE A 67 -11.28 -4.60 -2.72
N PHE A 68 -10.96 -3.45 -3.31
CA PHE A 68 -10.78 -2.20 -2.54
C PHE A 68 -12.06 -1.85 -1.79
N VAL A 69 -13.21 -1.85 -2.47
CA VAL A 69 -14.48 -1.48 -1.83
C VAL A 69 -14.90 -2.53 -0.79
N GLU A 70 -14.82 -3.82 -1.12
CA GLU A 70 -15.13 -4.91 -0.17
C GLU A 70 -14.28 -4.82 1.12
N SER A 71 -13.00 -4.49 1.00
CA SER A 71 -12.09 -4.37 2.15
C SER A 71 -12.47 -3.25 3.11
N GLY A 72 -13.25 -2.27 2.65
CA GLY A 72 -13.73 -1.19 3.50
C GLY A 72 -15.14 -1.38 4.07
N VAL A 73 -15.97 -2.25 3.49
CA VAL A 73 -17.36 -2.44 3.93
C VAL A 73 -17.62 -3.78 4.60
N SER A 74 -16.78 -4.79 4.36
CA SER A 74 -16.95 -6.15 4.85
C SER A 74 -15.78 -6.56 5.74
N LEU A 75 -16.05 -6.74 7.05
CA LEU A 75 -15.02 -7.09 8.04
C LEU A 75 -14.21 -8.35 7.67
N PRO A 76 -14.81 -9.44 7.13
CA PRO A 76 -14.03 -10.57 6.62
C PRO A 76 -13.04 -10.17 5.53
N TRP A 77 -13.43 -9.32 4.59
CA TRP A 77 -12.53 -8.84 3.52
C TRP A 77 -11.49 -7.87 4.05
N THR A 78 -11.84 -6.99 5.01
CA THR A 78 -10.86 -6.16 5.73
C THR A 78 -9.76 -7.01 6.36
N PHE A 79 -10.14 -8.10 7.03
CA PHE A 79 -9.17 -9.00 7.65
C PHE A 79 -8.26 -9.68 6.62
N VAL A 80 -8.81 -10.10 5.48
CA VAL A 80 -8.05 -10.70 4.38
C VAL A 80 -7.08 -9.68 3.78
N ASP A 81 -7.53 -8.46 3.46
CA ASP A 81 -6.66 -7.37 2.98
C ASP A 81 -5.52 -7.13 3.96
N TYR A 82 -5.84 -6.81 5.21
CA TYR A 82 -4.84 -6.43 6.19
C TYR A 82 -3.81 -7.54 6.42
N SER A 83 -4.27 -8.79 6.48
CA SER A 83 -3.39 -9.94 6.67
C SER A 83 -2.48 -10.16 5.46
N LEU A 84 -3.04 -10.17 4.25
CA LEU A 84 -2.26 -10.39 3.03
C LEU A 84 -1.30 -9.23 2.75
N THR A 85 -1.69 -8.01 3.06
CA THR A 85 -0.88 -6.81 2.91
C THR A 85 0.31 -6.83 3.89
N VAL A 86 0.10 -7.23 5.16
CA VAL A 86 1.22 -7.46 6.10
C VAL A 86 2.14 -8.58 5.61
N VAL A 87 1.58 -9.72 5.17
CA VAL A 87 2.37 -10.86 4.68
C VAL A 87 3.17 -10.49 3.44
N GLY A 88 2.55 -9.80 2.48
CA GLY A 88 3.22 -9.28 1.29
C GLY A 88 4.39 -8.38 1.65
N GLY A 89 4.18 -7.47 2.61
CA GLY A 89 5.25 -6.65 3.19
C GLY A 89 6.39 -7.50 3.75
N ILE A 90 6.09 -8.47 4.61
CA ILE A 90 7.09 -9.37 5.24
C ILE A 90 7.92 -10.09 4.17
N LEU A 91 7.26 -10.64 3.14
CA LEU A 91 7.93 -11.32 2.04
C LEU A 91 8.85 -10.37 1.28
N LEU A 92 8.37 -9.18 0.90
CA LEU A 92 9.19 -8.18 0.18
C LEU A 92 10.41 -7.79 1.03
N GLY A 93 10.18 -7.40 2.27
CA GLY A 93 11.22 -6.97 3.22
C GLY A 93 12.27 -8.05 3.44
N GLY A 94 11.85 -9.29 3.69
CA GLY A 94 12.74 -10.43 3.93
C GLY A 94 13.56 -10.79 2.68
N SER A 95 13.03 -10.57 1.48
CA SER A 95 13.74 -10.77 0.23
C SER A 95 14.71 -9.63 -0.13
N MET A 96 14.55 -8.42 0.44
CA MET A 96 15.34 -7.23 0.06
C MET A 96 16.85 -7.41 0.18
N ARG A 97 17.34 -8.21 1.12
CA ARG A 97 18.79 -8.42 1.29
C ARG A 97 19.41 -9.24 0.18
N GLN A 98 18.64 -10.13 -0.46
CA GLN A 98 19.11 -10.97 -1.57
C GLN A 98 18.86 -10.34 -2.96
N MET A 99 18.06 -9.26 -3.02
CA MET A 99 17.78 -8.54 -4.27
C MET A 99 18.95 -7.65 -4.69
N GLY A 100 19.35 -7.76 -5.96
CA GLY A 100 20.29 -6.83 -6.60
C GLY A 100 19.68 -5.45 -6.84
N LYS A 101 20.52 -4.46 -7.15
CA LYS A 101 20.10 -3.07 -7.38
C LYS A 101 19.05 -2.93 -8.48
N VAL A 102 19.21 -3.66 -9.58
CA VAL A 102 18.27 -3.65 -10.72
C VAL A 102 16.88 -4.07 -10.28
N MET A 103 16.74 -5.22 -9.60
CA MET A 103 15.45 -5.71 -9.14
C MET A 103 14.76 -4.75 -8.17
N LYS A 104 15.51 -4.16 -7.24
CA LYS A 104 14.99 -3.13 -6.32
C LYS A 104 14.50 -1.89 -7.07
N GLY A 105 15.31 -1.40 -8.01
CA GLY A 105 14.95 -0.26 -8.85
C GLY A 105 13.72 -0.54 -9.70
N SER A 106 13.63 -1.72 -10.33
CA SER A 106 12.47 -2.13 -11.12
C SER A 106 11.20 -2.23 -10.27
N LEU A 107 11.25 -2.84 -9.09
CA LEU A 107 10.10 -2.92 -8.19
C LEU A 107 9.67 -1.53 -7.71
N PHE A 108 10.63 -0.66 -7.40
CA PHE A 108 10.35 0.73 -7.02
C PHE A 108 9.68 1.50 -8.17
N VAL A 109 10.19 1.41 -9.40
CA VAL A 109 9.58 2.06 -10.57
C VAL A 109 8.19 1.51 -10.86
N LEU A 110 7.99 0.20 -10.80
CA LEU A 110 6.68 -0.42 -11.00
C LEU A 110 5.65 0.05 -9.95
N TYR A 111 6.06 0.13 -8.69
CA TYR A 111 5.27 0.71 -7.61
C TYR A 111 4.86 2.15 -7.94
N MET A 112 5.82 3.01 -8.29
CA MET A 112 5.55 4.42 -8.61
C MET A 112 4.59 4.56 -9.79
N ILE A 113 4.75 3.76 -10.85
CA ILE A 113 3.86 3.79 -12.02
C ILE A 113 2.44 3.36 -11.65
N GLY A 114 2.29 2.25 -10.91
CA GLY A 114 0.99 1.71 -10.54
C GLY A 114 0.18 2.71 -9.73
N ASP A 115 0.75 3.18 -8.63
CA ASP A 115 0.07 4.11 -7.72
C ASP A 115 -0.16 5.48 -8.36
N THR A 116 0.78 5.98 -9.18
CA THR A 116 0.59 7.25 -9.91
C THR A 116 -0.53 7.12 -10.93
N THR A 117 -0.62 6.00 -11.65
CA THR A 117 -1.70 5.76 -12.61
C THR A 117 -3.04 5.78 -11.91
N LEU A 118 -3.17 5.06 -10.79
CA LEU A 118 -4.40 5.07 -10.01
C LEU A 118 -4.71 6.46 -9.45
N ALA A 119 -3.73 7.14 -8.83
CA ALA A 119 -3.91 8.48 -8.28
C ALA A 119 -4.38 9.49 -9.34
N ILE A 120 -3.87 9.41 -10.58
CA ILE A 120 -4.33 10.23 -11.69
C ILE A 120 -5.79 9.92 -12.06
N LEU A 121 -6.21 8.65 -12.07
CA LEU A 121 -7.61 8.32 -12.30
C LEU A 121 -8.52 8.92 -11.21
N LEU A 122 -8.09 8.83 -9.94
CA LEU A 122 -8.86 9.33 -8.81
C LEU A 122 -8.92 10.86 -8.78
N ILE A 123 -7.81 11.58 -9.04
CA ILE A 123 -7.79 13.06 -9.02
C ILE A 123 -8.62 13.66 -10.16
N LEU A 124 -8.72 12.97 -11.30
CA LEU A 124 -9.60 13.35 -12.41
C LEU A 124 -11.08 13.02 -12.15
N GLY A 125 -11.39 12.41 -11.01
CA GLY A 125 -12.76 12.08 -10.61
C GLY A 125 -13.35 10.89 -11.35
N PHE A 126 -12.53 10.02 -11.97
CA PHE A 126 -13.05 8.77 -12.54
C PHE A 126 -13.63 7.90 -11.42
N PRO A 127 -14.86 7.35 -11.59
CA PRO A 127 -15.55 6.61 -10.53
C PRO A 127 -15.00 5.19 -10.34
N VAL A 128 -13.68 5.01 -10.30
CA VAL A 128 -13.01 3.70 -10.24
C VAL A 128 -13.53 2.83 -9.09
N TYR A 129 -13.74 3.46 -7.92
CA TYR A 129 -14.26 2.81 -6.72
C TYR A 129 -15.67 3.30 -6.34
N SER A 130 -16.41 3.95 -7.24
CA SER A 130 -17.72 4.55 -6.94
C SER A 130 -18.78 4.05 -7.92
N SER A 131 -20.06 4.30 -7.61
CA SER A 131 -21.14 4.10 -8.57
C SER A 131 -20.94 4.99 -9.82
N PRO A 132 -21.15 4.49 -11.05
CA PRO A 132 -21.76 3.20 -11.38
C PRO A 132 -20.78 2.01 -11.48
N THR A 133 -19.47 2.22 -11.47
CA THR A 133 -18.46 1.16 -11.68
C THR A 133 -18.48 0.10 -10.57
N VAL A 134 -18.67 0.53 -9.32
CA VAL A 134 -18.88 -0.36 -8.17
C VAL A 134 -20.21 0.00 -7.50
N PRO A 135 -21.33 -0.66 -7.85
CA PRO A 135 -22.67 -0.23 -7.43
C PRO A 135 -22.91 -0.22 -5.92
N PHE A 136 -22.24 -1.09 -5.18
CA PHE A 136 -22.36 -1.19 -3.72
C PHE A 136 -21.39 -0.28 -2.96
N SER A 137 -20.57 0.49 -3.66
CA SER A 137 -19.59 1.35 -3.00
C SER A 137 -20.27 2.49 -2.24
N PRO A 138 -19.93 2.70 -0.96
CA PRO A 138 -20.39 3.85 -0.19
C PRO A 138 -19.56 5.11 -0.48
N TYR A 139 -18.49 5.02 -1.27
CA TYR A 139 -17.54 6.11 -1.46
C TYR A 139 -17.96 7.03 -2.60
N SER A 140 -17.92 8.34 -2.34
CA SER A 140 -18.10 9.36 -3.39
C SER A 140 -16.80 9.60 -4.14
N THR A 141 -16.90 10.09 -5.38
CA THR A 141 -15.72 10.46 -6.18
C THR A 141 -14.90 11.57 -5.51
N THR A 142 -15.54 12.50 -4.79
CA THR A 142 -14.85 13.54 -4.03
C THR A 142 -13.95 12.95 -2.93
N GLN A 143 -14.43 11.94 -2.18
CA GLN A 143 -13.60 11.26 -1.18
C GLN A 143 -12.41 10.55 -1.83
N LEU A 144 -12.57 10.01 -3.04
CA LEU A 144 -11.49 9.37 -3.77
C LEU A 144 -10.45 10.38 -4.31
N VAL A 145 -10.85 11.61 -4.60
CA VAL A 145 -9.89 12.69 -4.90
C VAL A 145 -9.00 12.94 -3.67
N GLU A 146 -9.54 12.92 -2.45
CA GLU A 146 -8.73 13.05 -1.24
C GLU A 146 -7.75 11.88 -1.06
N VAL A 147 -8.17 10.65 -1.40
CA VAL A 147 -7.29 9.48 -1.46
C VAL A 147 -6.12 9.72 -2.42
N SER A 148 -6.38 10.33 -3.59
CA SER A 148 -5.31 10.64 -4.55
C SER A 148 -4.23 11.56 -3.98
N TYR A 149 -4.62 12.56 -3.16
CA TYR A 149 -3.66 13.45 -2.51
C TYR A 149 -2.80 12.72 -1.48
N LEU A 150 -3.39 11.82 -0.70
CA LEU A 150 -2.64 10.94 0.20
C LEU A 150 -1.62 10.10 -0.58
N MET A 151 -2.06 9.44 -1.66
CA MET A 151 -1.19 8.61 -2.50
C MET A 151 -0.02 9.41 -3.06
N PHE A 152 -0.28 10.60 -3.63
CA PHE A 152 0.77 11.52 -4.08
C PHE A 152 1.74 11.91 -2.96
N GLY A 153 1.23 12.22 -1.77
CA GLY A 153 2.06 12.54 -0.61
C GLY A 153 3.00 11.40 -0.23
N VAL A 154 2.45 10.19 -0.09
CA VAL A 154 3.21 8.97 0.27
C VAL A 154 4.26 8.65 -0.79
N MET A 155 3.88 8.63 -2.07
CA MET A 155 4.80 8.35 -3.17
C MET A 155 5.95 9.34 -3.25
N ASN A 156 5.68 10.64 -3.10
CA ASN A 156 6.73 11.67 -3.10
C ASN A 156 7.66 11.54 -1.89
N ALA A 157 7.11 11.29 -0.70
CA ALA A 157 7.92 11.06 0.49
C ALA A 157 8.89 9.87 0.31
N ILE A 158 8.41 8.77 -0.26
CA ILE A 158 9.25 7.61 -0.58
C ILE A 158 10.28 7.96 -1.65
N LEU A 159 9.87 8.61 -2.75
CA LEU A 159 10.77 9.01 -3.84
C LEU A 159 11.92 9.87 -3.34
N PHE A 160 11.62 10.96 -2.62
CA PHE A 160 12.66 11.84 -2.08
C PHE A 160 13.51 11.15 -1.03
N GLY A 161 12.93 10.26 -0.22
CA GLY A 161 13.70 9.43 0.71
C GLY A 161 14.71 8.51 0.00
N VAL A 162 14.29 7.82 -1.06
CA VAL A 162 15.15 6.94 -1.86
C VAL A 162 16.22 7.72 -2.62
N LEU A 163 15.85 8.83 -3.25
CA LEU A 163 16.79 9.70 -3.96
C LEU A 163 17.81 10.30 -3.01
N GLY A 164 17.38 10.86 -1.87
CA GLY A 164 18.27 11.43 -0.87
C GLY A 164 19.25 10.40 -0.31
N TYR A 165 18.78 9.19 0.02
CA TYR A 165 19.65 8.10 0.45
C TYR A 165 20.67 7.68 -0.61
N THR A 166 20.24 7.61 -1.87
CA THR A 166 21.11 7.21 -2.99
C THR A 166 22.16 8.26 -3.29
N LEU A 167 21.78 9.54 -3.32
CA LEU A 167 22.69 10.67 -3.51
C LEU A 167 23.73 10.74 -2.39
N LYS A 168 23.31 10.61 -1.12
CA LYS A 168 24.23 10.58 0.01
C LYS A 168 25.29 9.49 -0.18
N LYS A 169 24.88 8.29 -0.60
CA LYS A 169 25.80 7.17 -0.87
C LYS A 169 26.75 7.34 -2.06
N LEU A 170 26.46 8.28 -2.96
CA LEU A 170 27.32 8.60 -4.10
C LEU A 170 28.33 9.71 -3.76
N LEU A 171 28.05 10.50 -2.72
CA LEU A 171 28.90 11.60 -2.25
C LEU A 171 29.87 11.16 -1.14
N GLU A 172 29.60 10.04 -0.48
CA GLU A 172 30.52 9.31 0.43
C GLU A 172 31.44 8.36 -0.35
#